data_AF-A0A929H5J5-F1
#
_entry.id   AF-A0A929H5J5-F1
#
_cell.length_a   1.000
_cell.length_b   1.000
_cell.length_c   1.000
_cell.angle_alpha   90.00
_cell.angle_beta   90.00
_cell.angle_gamma   90.00
#
_symmetry.space_group_name_H-M   'P 1'
#
loop_
_entity.id
_entity.type
_entity.pdbx_description
1 polymer ?
#
loop_
_entity_poly.entity_id
_entity_poly.type
_entity_poly.pdbx_seq_one_letter_code
_entity_poly.pdbx_strand_id
1 'polypeptide(L)'
;MKKVKYLILTTVILALLGSCVDNYQDANPPRPLDGPYFALNAGGDVLETAENGNFIGANQTIVFTLDVINCQGGIDSVGVTVNEENLGTAVVDEVSLSAAIGQIQGEVTVNYTTVSQVLEETELEIDVTLYDGQQEIDW
;
A
#
# COMPACT_ATOMS: atom_id res chain seq x y z
N MET A 1 -65.04 -14.51 0.77
CA MET A 1 -63.97 -14.54 1.79
C MET A 1 -62.65 -15.18 1.35
N LYS A 2 -62.62 -16.18 0.44
CA LYS A 2 -61.35 -16.79 -0.04
C LYS A 2 -60.43 -15.82 -0.80
N LYS A 3 -60.96 -14.95 -1.66
CA LYS A 3 -60.17 -14.00 -2.48
C LYS A 3 -59.37 -12.97 -1.66
N VAL A 4 -59.91 -12.54 -0.51
CA VAL A 4 -59.23 -11.58 0.39
C VAL A 4 -58.04 -12.22 1.11
N LYS A 5 -58.13 -13.51 1.44
CA LYS A 5 -57.03 -14.26 2.06
C LYS A 5 -55.83 -14.43 1.13
N TYR A 6 -56.08 -14.67 -0.16
CA TYR A 6 -55.00 -14.76 -1.14
C TYR A 6 -54.35 -13.41 -1.38
N LEU A 7 -55.11 -12.32 -1.48
CA LEU A 7 -54.56 -10.97 -1.64
C LEU A 7 -53.64 -10.57 -0.48
N ILE A 8 -54.06 -10.81 0.77
CA ILE A 8 -53.24 -10.50 1.96
C ILE A 8 -51.97 -11.35 1.97
N LEU A 9 -52.07 -12.65 1.64
CA LEU A 9 -50.91 -13.54 1.58
C LEU A 9 -49.90 -13.09 0.51
N THR A 10 -50.35 -12.69 -0.68
CA THR A 10 -49.47 -12.20 -1.74
C THR A 10 -48.78 -10.90 -1.35
N THR A 11 -49.48 -10.01 -0.65
CA THR A 11 -48.91 -8.71 -0.22
C THR A 11 -47.86 -8.89 0.88
N VAL A 12 -48.07 -9.83 1.81
CA VAL A 12 -47.10 -10.16 2.87
C VAL A 12 -45.83 -10.81 2.29
N ILE A 13 -45.98 -11.69 1.30
CA ILE A 13 -44.82 -12.30 0.62
C ILE A 13 -44.03 -11.26 -0.18
N LEU A 14 -44.69 -10.33 -0.88
CA LEU A 14 -44.01 -9.24 -1.60
C LEU A 14 -43.25 -8.30 -0.65
N ALA A 15 -43.82 -7.99 0.52
CA ALA A 15 -43.17 -7.14 1.52
C ALA A 15 -41.97 -7.84 2.20
N LEU A 16 -42.06 -9.15 2.44
CA LEU A 16 -40.95 -9.95 2.99
C LEU A 16 -39.80 -10.16 1.98
N LEU A 17 -40.10 -10.18 0.69
CA LEU A 17 -39.08 -10.28 -0.37
C LEU A 17 -38.41 -8.93 -0.68
N GLY A 18 -39.03 -7.80 -0.32
CA GLY A 18 -38.46 -6.46 -0.47
C GLY A 18 -37.66 -5.96 0.74
N SER A 19 -37.74 -6.63 1.90
CA SER A 19 -37.03 -6.22 3.13
C SER A 19 -35.65 -6.86 3.30
N CYS A 20 -35.17 -7.62 2.32
CA CYS A 20 -33.81 -8.14 2.32
C CYS A 20 -32.99 -7.26 1.37
N VAL A 21 -32.14 -6.42 1.97
CA VAL A 21 -31.16 -5.52 1.33
C VAL A 21 -31.75 -4.15 0.95
N ASP A 22 -32.06 -3.34 1.97
CA ASP A 22 -32.41 -1.91 1.81
C ASP A 22 -31.19 -1.01 1.61
N ASN A 23 -29.97 -1.55 1.78
CA ASN A 23 -28.75 -0.81 1.55
C ASN A 23 -27.71 -1.76 0.92
N TYR A 24 -27.26 -1.45 -0.31
CA TYR A 24 -26.16 -2.17 -0.96
C TYR A 24 -24.91 -2.20 -0.05
N GLN A 25 -24.77 -1.19 0.81
CA GLN A 25 -23.71 -1.03 1.81
C GLN A 25 -23.91 -1.88 3.08
N ASP A 26 -25.09 -2.43 3.37
CA ASP A 26 -25.28 -3.41 4.47
C ASP A 26 -25.02 -4.85 4.00
N ALA A 27 -25.19 -5.14 2.72
CA ALA A 27 -24.84 -6.43 2.12
C ALA A 27 -23.33 -6.54 1.85
N ASN A 28 -22.67 -5.40 1.61
CA ASN A 28 -21.22 -5.30 1.55
C ASN A 28 -20.75 -4.10 2.38
N PRO A 29 -20.75 -4.20 3.72
CA PRO A 29 -20.11 -3.18 4.55
C PRO A 29 -18.65 -3.07 4.11
N PRO A 30 -18.04 -1.87 4.12
CA PRO A 30 -16.64 -1.70 3.75
C PRO A 30 -15.81 -2.70 4.54
N ARG A 31 -15.32 -3.74 3.86
CA ARG A 31 -14.51 -4.74 4.54
C ARG A 31 -13.11 -4.13 4.68
N PRO A 32 -12.33 -4.54 5.68
CA PRO A 32 -10.88 -4.27 5.68
C PRO A 32 -10.16 -4.68 4.38
N LEU A 33 -10.86 -5.38 3.48
CA LEU A 33 -10.46 -5.93 2.18
C LEU A 33 -10.87 -5.06 0.96
N ASP A 34 -11.50 -3.88 1.11
CA ASP A 34 -11.98 -3.05 -0.02
C ASP A 34 -10.87 -2.23 -0.73
N GLY A 35 -9.62 -2.68 -0.64
CA GLY A 35 -8.48 -2.09 -1.31
C GLY A 35 -7.36 -1.77 -0.32
N PRO A 36 -6.09 -1.90 -0.73
CA PRO A 36 -4.97 -1.75 0.18
C PRO A 36 -4.90 -0.29 0.66
N TYR A 37 -5.38 -0.03 1.87
CA TYR A 37 -5.14 1.24 2.56
C TYR A 37 -3.77 1.18 3.21
N PHE A 38 -2.70 1.29 2.41
CA PHE A 38 -1.40 1.64 2.94
C PHE A 38 -1.12 3.11 2.65
N ALA A 39 -0.62 3.83 3.64
CA ALA A 39 -0.02 5.14 3.44
C ALA A 39 1.49 4.92 3.43
N LEU A 40 2.12 5.00 2.26
CA LEU A 40 3.57 5.03 2.18
C LEU A 40 4.00 6.47 2.47
N ASN A 41 4.66 6.69 3.61
CA ASN A 41 5.34 7.93 3.87
C ASN A 41 6.82 7.70 3.58
N ALA A 42 7.35 8.32 2.51
CA ALA A 42 8.78 8.33 2.27
C ALA A 42 9.35 9.58 2.94
N GLY A 43 9.91 9.41 4.14
CA GLY A 43 10.69 10.45 4.81
C GLY A 43 12.09 10.51 4.20
N GLY A 44 12.30 11.35 3.19
CA GLY A 44 13.63 11.69 2.71
C GLY A 44 14.05 13.04 3.28
N ASP A 45 15.10 13.06 4.12
CA ASP A 45 15.81 14.30 4.42
C ASP A 45 16.33 14.90 3.11
N VAL A 46 16.20 16.21 2.93
CA VAL A 46 17.00 16.93 1.94
C VAL A 46 18.46 16.73 2.37
N LEU A 47 19.18 15.84 1.67
CA LEU A 47 20.59 15.59 1.91
C LEU A 47 21.41 16.75 1.37
N GLU A 48 21.54 17.80 2.19
CA GLU A 48 22.49 18.88 1.97
C GLU A 48 23.90 18.37 2.35
N THR A 49 24.78 18.19 1.36
CA THR A 49 26.19 17.87 1.65
C THR A 49 26.92 19.10 2.17
N ALA A 50 27.62 18.92 3.30
CA ALA A 50 28.37 19.98 3.96
C ALA A 50 29.69 20.25 3.23
N GLU A 51 29.68 20.99 2.13
CA GLU A 51 30.70 22.06 1.93
C GLU A 51 30.51 22.97 0.72
N ASN A 52 29.88 22.60 -0.41
CA ASN A 52 30.01 23.42 -1.63
C ASN A 52 28.81 23.34 -2.61
N GLY A 53 27.58 23.41 -2.09
CA GLY A 53 26.37 23.42 -2.91
C GLY A 53 25.92 22.02 -3.31
N ASN A 54 24.94 21.51 -2.58
CA ASN A 54 23.85 20.62 -3.00
C ASN A 54 24.09 19.45 -3.98
N PHE A 55 25.26 18.81 -3.96
CA PHE A 55 25.52 17.63 -4.78
C PHE A 55 25.74 16.39 -3.93
N ILE A 56 24.97 15.33 -4.22
CA ILE A 56 25.19 14.00 -3.65
C ILE A 56 26.41 13.38 -4.36
N GLY A 57 27.47 13.12 -3.60
CA GLY A 57 28.67 12.48 -4.10
C GLY A 57 28.42 11.05 -4.57
N ALA A 58 29.36 10.47 -5.32
CA ALA A 58 29.31 9.05 -5.67
C ALA A 58 29.42 8.17 -4.41
N ASN A 59 28.72 7.02 -4.40
CA ASN A 59 28.67 6.06 -3.30
C ASN A 59 28.14 6.64 -1.98
N GLN A 60 27.25 7.63 -2.06
CA GLN A 60 26.51 8.09 -0.89
C GLN A 60 25.24 7.28 -0.76
N THR A 61 24.92 6.88 0.47
CA THR A 61 23.69 6.14 0.76
C THR A 61 22.65 7.06 1.38
N ILE A 62 21.48 7.10 0.76
CA ILE A 62 20.26 7.73 1.23
C ILE A 62 19.39 6.64 1.83
N VAL A 63 18.86 6.90 3.01
CA VAL A 63 18.01 5.95 3.73
C VAL A 63 16.59 6.48 3.70
N PHE A 64 15.67 5.68 3.16
CA PHE A 64 14.24 5.92 3.22
C PHE A 64 13.61 4.91 4.16
N THR A 65 12.71 5.37 5.03
CA THR A 65 11.88 4.49 5.84
C THR A 65 10.48 4.44 5.26
N LEU A 66 9.99 3.23 5.04
CA LEU A 66 8.63 2.93 4.62
C LEU A 66 7.79 2.58 5.84
N ASP A 67 6.92 3.50 6.25
CA ASP A 67 5.98 3.28 7.34
C ASP A 67 4.71 2.56 6.84
N VAL A 68 4.56 1.28 7.16
CA VAL A 68 3.35 0.52 6.85
C VAL A 68 2.36 0.65 8.00
N ILE A 69 1.28 1.41 7.78
CA ILE A 69 0.26 1.71 8.79
C ILE A 69 -0.89 0.68 8.81
N ASN A 70 -1.15 0.00 7.70
CA ASN A 70 -2.16 -1.04 7.62
C ASN A 70 -1.95 -1.94 6.40
N CYS A 71 -1.58 -3.18 6.65
CA CYS A 71 -1.42 -4.24 5.66
C CYS A 71 -2.22 -5.46 6.13
N GLN A 72 -3.51 -5.51 5.83
CA GLN A 72 -4.41 -6.55 6.36
C GLN A 72 -3.98 -7.97 5.96
N GLY A 73 -3.27 -8.12 4.84
CA GLY A 73 -2.72 -9.38 4.39
C GLY A 73 -1.43 -9.82 5.08
N GLY A 74 -0.90 -8.98 5.97
CA GLY A 74 0.46 -9.09 6.44
C GLY A 74 1.44 -8.68 5.34
N ILE A 75 2.49 -7.96 5.72
CA ILE A 75 3.58 -7.62 4.80
C ILE A 75 4.23 -8.93 4.32
N ASP A 76 4.38 -9.10 3.00
CA ASP A 76 5.05 -10.28 2.42
C ASP A 76 6.41 -9.89 1.82
N SER A 77 6.40 -8.92 0.90
CA SER A 77 7.61 -8.48 0.22
C SER A 77 7.51 -7.01 -0.18
N VAL A 78 8.67 -6.38 -0.42
CA VAL A 78 8.77 -5.01 -0.93
C VAL A 78 9.61 -5.03 -2.20
N GLY A 79 9.04 -4.53 -3.29
CA GLY A 79 9.74 -4.24 -4.53
C GLY A 79 10.19 -2.79 -4.55
N VAL A 80 11.39 -2.53 -5.07
CA VAL A 80 11.88 -1.18 -5.31
C VAL A 80 12.45 -1.09 -6.73
N THR A 81 12.08 -0.01 -7.42
CA THR A 81 12.56 0.31 -8.77
C THR A 81 13.08 1.74 -8.76
N VAL A 82 14.27 1.94 -9.32
CA VAL A 82 14.81 3.27 -9.61
C VAL A 82 14.58 3.52 -11.09
N ASN A 83 13.84 4.57 -11.44
CA ASN A 83 13.46 4.83 -12.84
C ASN A 83 14.58 5.52 -13.64
N GLU A 84 15.58 6.05 -12.95
CA GLU A 84 16.65 6.84 -13.52
C GLU A 84 17.89 5.97 -13.76
N GLU A 85 18.20 5.76 -15.03
CA GLU A 85 19.38 5.01 -15.43
C GLU A 85 20.67 5.69 -14.92
N ASN A 86 21.54 4.90 -14.30
CA ASN A 86 22.90 5.29 -13.88
C ASN A 86 23.01 6.34 -12.76
N LEU A 87 21.92 6.66 -12.05
CA LEU A 87 22.02 7.52 -10.86
C LEU A 87 22.36 6.73 -9.60
N GLY A 88 21.81 5.52 -9.45
CA GLY A 88 22.06 4.70 -8.27
C GLY A 88 21.36 3.35 -8.31
N THR A 89 21.41 2.67 -7.17
CA THR A 89 20.67 1.44 -6.93
C THR A 89 19.94 1.55 -5.59
N ALA A 90 18.69 1.10 -5.54
CA ALA A 90 17.93 0.98 -4.31
C ALA A 90 17.86 -0.49 -3.88
N VAL A 91 18.04 -0.74 -2.58
CA VAL A 91 17.99 -2.08 -1.99
C VAL A 91 17.17 -2.02 -0.71
N VAL A 92 16.22 -2.94 -0.58
CA VAL A 92 15.45 -3.13 0.66
C VAL A 92 16.35 -3.77 1.71
N ASP A 93 16.38 -3.21 2.92
CA ASP A 93 17.11 -3.78 4.03
C ASP A 93 16.43 -5.08 4.52
N GLU A 94 17.12 -6.20 4.32
CA GLU A 94 16.58 -7.53 4.62
C GLU A 94 16.22 -7.72 6.10
N VAL A 95 16.93 -7.05 7.02
CA VAL A 95 16.68 -7.16 8.46
C VAL A 95 15.36 -6.50 8.82
N SER A 96 15.14 -5.26 8.35
CA SER A 96 13.89 -4.53 8.55
C SER A 96 12.70 -5.26 7.89
N LEU A 97 12.87 -5.75 6.65
CA LEU A 97 11.83 -6.53 5.96
C LEU A 97 11.51 -7.81 6.72
N SER A 98 12.52 -8.59 7.14
CA SER A 98 12.31 -9.84 7.89
C SER A 98 11.57 -9.62 9.21
N ALA A 99 11.78 -8.46 9.86
CA ALA A 99 11.05 -8.10 11.08
C ALA A 99 9.59 -7.68 10.78
N ALA A 100 9.34 -7.12 9.60
CA ALA A 100 8.02 -6.66 9.17
C ALA A 100 7.15 -7.78 8.56
N ILE A 101 7.74 -8.85 8.03
CA ILE A 101 7.00 -9.95 7.38
C ILE A 101 5.92 -10.52 8.31
N GLY A 102 4.71 -10.66 7.76
CA GLY A 102 3.51 -11.14 8.44
C GLY A 102 2.85 -10.12 9.38
N GLN A 103 3.46 -8.96 9.61
CA GLN A 103 2.86 -7.89 10.41
C GLN A 103 1.87 -7.08 9.59
N ILE A 104 0.83 -6.60 10.27
CA ILE A 104 -0.14 -5.67 9.68
C ILE A 104 0.36 -4.21 9.70
N GLN A 105 1.43 -3.95 10.46
CA GLN A 105 2.09 -2.65 10.61
C GLN A 105 3.58 -2.88 10.80
N GLY A 106 4.42 -1.97 10.30
CA GLY A 106 5.86 -2.08 10.47
C GLY A 106 6.62 -1.04 9.69
N GLU A 107 7.91 -0.98 9.92
CA GLU A 107 8.82 -0.09 9.22
C GLU A 107 9.77 -0.93 8.36
N VAL A 108 9.87 -0.61 7.08
CA VAL A 108 10.82 -1.25 6.16
C VAL A 108 11.78 -0.19 5.65
N THR A 109 13.08 -0.46 5.75
CA THR A 109 14.11 0.49 5.32
C THR A 109 14.54 0.20 3.88
N VAL A 110 14.68 1.23 3.08
CA VAL A 110 15.21 1.19 1.71
C VAL A 110 16.47 2.05 1.64
N ASN A 111 17.58 1.43 1.22
CA ASN A 111 18.86 2.10 1.06
C ASN A 111 19.09 2.37 -0.44
N TYR A 112 19.12 3.64 -0.82
CA TYR A 112 19.52 4.07 -2.15
C TYR A 112 20.98 4.50 -2.15
N THR A 113 21.81 3.91 -3.00
CA THR A 113 23.22 4.28 -3.13
C THR A 113 23.49 4.86 -4.49
N THR A 114 24.06 6.07 -4.54
CA THR A 114 24.45 6.71 -5.80
C THR A 114 25.64 5.97 -6.42
N VAL A 115 25.61 5.73 -7.73
CA VAL A 115 26.74 5.09 -8.46
C VAL A 115 27.71 6.11 -9.04
N SER A 116 27.25 7.34 -9.27
CA SER A 116 28.05 8.43 -9.81
C SER A 116 27.78 9.73 -9.06
N GLN A 117 28.66 10.71 -9.24
CA GLN A 117 28.46 12.03 -8.67
C GLN A 117 27.36 12.75 -9.46
N VAL A 118 26.36 13.24 -8.76
CA VAL A 118 25.30 14.06 -9.35
C VAL A 118 25.78 15.51 -9.34
N LEU A 119 26.04 16.09 -10.51
CA LEU A 119 26.66 17.42 -10.67
C LEU A 119 25.67 18.55 -10.97
N GLU A 120 24.40 18.20 -11.18
CA GLU A 120 23.31 19.13 -11.49
C GLU A 120 22.06 18.70 -10.70
N GLU A 121 21.18 19.65 -10.40
CA GLU A 121 19.89 19.33 -9.77
C GLU A 121 19.13 18.34 -10.66
N THR A 122 18.83 17.16 -10.10
CA THR A 122 18.22 16.05 -10.83
C THR A 122 17.04 15.54 -10.02
N GLU A 123 15.92 15.30 -10.70
CA GLU A 123 14.76 14.63 -10.11
C GLU A 123 15.04 13.12 -10.05
N LEU A 124 14.85 12.52 -8.87
CA LEU A 124 15.02 11.10 -8.62
C LEU A 124 13.66 10.48 -8.36
N GLU A 125 13.24 9.55 -9.21
CA GLU A 125 11.98 8.83 -9.06
C GLU A 125 12.26 7.38 -8.60
N ILE A 126 11.84 7.08 -7.38
CA ILE A 126 11.94 5.74 -6.80
C ILE A 126 10.53 5.21 -6.56
N ASP A 127 10.18 4.16 -7.29
CA ASP A 127 8.93 3.44 -7.08
C ASP A 127 9.12 2.35 -6.02
N VAL A 128 8.31 2.40 -4.98
CA VAL A 128 8.26 1.38 -3.93
C VAL A 128 6.91 0.69 -3.97
N THR A 129 6.91 -0.63 -4.16
CA THR A 129 5.72 -1.47 -4.19
C THR A 129 5.72 -2.41 -3.00
N LEU A 130 4.65 -2.39 -2.19
CA LEU A 130 4.43 -3.33 -1.10
C LEU A 130 3.52 -4.46 -1.58
N TYR A 131 3.92 -5.70 -1.35
CA TYR A 131 3.10 -6.89 -1.59
C TYR A 131 2.65 -7.47 -0.25
N ASP A 132 1.38 -7.85 -0.17
CA ASP A 132 0.81 -8.51 1.00
C ASP A 132 0.65 -10.02 0.77
N GLY A 133 0.44 -10.76 1.85
CA GLY A 133 0.26 -12.21 1.80
C GLY A 133 -1.16 -12.66 1.42
N GLN A 134 -2.06 -11.76 1.00
CA GLN A 134 -3.42 -12.16 0.64
C GLN A 134 -3.41 -12.97 -0.65
N GLN A 135 -4.04 -14.14 -0.60
CA GLN A 135 -4.36 -14.87 -1.81
C GLN A 135 -5.69 -14.36 -2.37
N GLU A 136 -5.72 -14.18 -3.69
CA GLU A 136 -6.95 -13.89 -4.41
C GLU A 136 -7.97 -15.00 -4.11
N ILE A 137 -9.11 -14.64 -3.53
CA ILE A 137 -10.18 -15.60 -3.29
C ILE A 137 -10.87 -15.83 -4.63
N ASP A 138 -10.45 -16.88 -5.34
CA ASP A 138 -11.11 -17.38 -6.54
C ASP A 138 -12.48 -17.95 -6.13
N TRP A 139 -13.57 -17.27 -6.51
CA TRP A 139 -14.95 -17.65 -6.20
C TRP A 139 -15.64 -18.37 -7.36
#